data_AF-A0A665SWR7-F1
#
_entry.id   AF-A0A665SWR7-F1
#
_cell.length_a   1.000
_cell.length_b   1.000
_cell.length_c   1.000
_cell.angle_alpha   90.00
_cell.angle_beta   90.00
_cell.angle_gamma   90.00
#
_symmetry.space_group_name_H-M   'P 1'
#
loop_
_entity.id
_entity.type
_entity.pdbx_description
1 polymer ?
#
loop_
_entity_poly.entity_id
_entity_poly.type
_entity_poly.pdbx_seq_one_letter_code
_entity_poly.pdbx_strand_id
1 'polypeptide(L)'
;METFVFLFSFSALGILYAMNTIPELQEPFVILEIGVAVLLIVFLFYFLITRSNPPKDALFFVFAEFSFTCVIDLTSALEYDGIISGVMEFYQKTGEPYLGTAYAIMMCYWDGIAHFIMYLVMISRITDRKAYRTIGLFWAGSLSANMSVFIAGIVAGKYGSEIRPAFWLNFLFLLMPVWGAVTLFTRPKDRPLIGGYNAQHAQSMKLIWRPLDLILVLLLLAAMAFTILRGLVALDSPLEACSVYLRRYEPYLKDPVAYPRVMMLHLFFYGLPLLGAFVYGLLKPGCTWMSDWTMFFAGAMTQCQWAHIGGSLHPRTTAPFRIPNDMFWYVLTANLLYAATPILVALRVYSNPYFFLKIAPFPGQTGLPNSEEKDTKYKDK
;
A
#
# COMPACT_ATOMS: atom_id res chain seq x y z
N MET A 1 -9.49 -24.46 -2.10
CA MET A 1 -9.52 -23.67 -0.85
C MET A 1 -10.00 -22.24 -1.11
N GLU A 2 -9.45 -21.54 -2.10
CA GLU A 2 -9.89 -20.18 -2.49
C GLU A 2 -11.42 -20.03 -2.68
N THR A 3 -12.07 -20.94 -3.42
CA THR A 3 -13.53 -20.90 -3.67
C THR A 3 -14.31 -20.99 -2.37
N PHE A 4 -13.81 -21.79 -1.43
CA PHE A 4 -14.45 -21.96 -0.14
C PHE A 4 -14.30 -20.69 0.72
N VAL A 5 -13.11 -20.07 0.73
CA VAL A 5 -12.89 -18.78 1.40
C VAL A 5 -13.79 -17.70 0.80
N PHE A 6 -13.86 -17.64 -0.53
CA PHE A 6 -14.74 -16.72 -1.25
C PHE A 6 -16.20 -16.87 -0.82
N LEU A 7 -16.75 -18.09 -0.88
CA LEU A 7 -18.14 -18.35 -0.50
C LEU A 7 -18.40 -18.07 0.99
N PHE A 8 -17.47 -18.48 1.86
CA PHE A 8 -17.60 -18.26 3.30
C PHE A 8 -17.56 -16.77 3.66
N SER A 9 -16.81 -15.95 2.93
CA SER A 9 -16.72 -14.50 3.18
C SER A 9 -18.09 -13.82 3.04
N PHE A 10 -19.01 -14.32 2.21
CA PHE A 10 -20.38 -13.80 2.11
C PHE A 10 -21.24 -14.03 3.36
N SER A 11 -20.83 -14.92 4.28
CA SER A 11 -21.51 -15.06 5.57
C SER A 11 -21.44 -13.79 6.42
N ALA A 12 -20.48 -12.89 6.14
CA ALA A 12 -20.42 -11.56 6.73
C ALA A 12 -21.71 -10.77 6.53
N LEU A 13 -22.38 -10.90 5.38
CA LEU A 13 -23.65 -10.21 5.10
C LEU A 13 -24.76 -10.63 6.08
N GLY A 14 -24.81 -11.91 6.43
CA GLY A 14 -25.79 -12.42 7.40
C GLY A 14 -25.54 -11.86 8.81
N ILE A 15 -24.28 -11.74 9.21
CA ILE A 15 -23.89 -11.14 10.49
C ILE A 15 -24.26 -9.65 10.53
N LEU A 16 -23.91 -8.90 9.48
CA LEU A 16 -24.25 -7.48 9.38
C LEU A 16 -25.76 -7.25 9.42
N TYR A 17 -26.52 -8.05 8.66
CA TYR A 17 -27.98 -7.97 8.68
C TYR A 17 -28.58 -8.29 10.07
N ALA A 18 -28.04 -9.28 10.78
CA ALA A 18 -28.46 -9.59 12.15
C ALA A 18 -28.17 -8.43 13.11
N MET A 19 -26.99 -7.83 13.04
CA MET A 19 -26.64 -6.65 13.85
C MET A 19 -27.51 -5.43 13.51
N ASN A 20 -27.85 -5.25 12.24
CA ASN A 20 -28.71 -4.15 11.80
C ASN A 20 -30.17 -4.30 12.24
N THR A 21 -30.64 -5.53 12.45
CA THR A 21 -32.03 -5.82 12.84
C THR A 21 -32.26 -5.93 14.34
N ILE A 22 -31.23 -6.24 15.13
CA ILE A 22 -31.31 -6.43 16.58
C ILE A 22 -30.71 -5.21 17.30
N PRO A 23 -31.51 -4.31 17.90
CA PRO A 23 -31.03 -3.07 18.51
C PRO A 23 -29.98 -3.25 19.60
N GLU A 24 -30.08 -4.33 20.38
CA GLU A 24 -29.15 -4.64 21.47
C GLU A 24 -27.72 -4.89 20.97
N LEU A 25 -27.57 -5.29 19.70
CA LEU A 25 -26.26 -5.53 19.08
C LEU A 25 -25.60 -4.26 18.54
N GLN A 26 -26.29 -3.11 18.61
CA GLN A 26 -25.86 -1.85 18.01
C GLN A 26 -25.15 -0.92 18.99
N GLU A 27 -25.04 -1.31 20.26
CA GLU A 27 -24.31 -0.56 21.28
C GLU A 27 -22.80 -0.53 20.97
N PRO A 28 -22.09 0.62 21.13
CA PRO A 28 -20.71 0.76 20.68
C PRO A 28 -19.71 -0.29 21.21
N PHE A 29 -19.87 -0.71 22.47
CA PHE A 29 -19.03 -1.77 23.05
C PHE A 29 -19.43 -3.16 22.55
N VAL A 30 -20.72 -3.40 22.34
CA VAL A 30 -21.22 -4.67 21.80
C VAL A 30 -20.75 -4.86 20.36
N ILE A 31 -20.71 -3.79 19.56
CA ILE A 31 -20.14 -3.81 18.20
C ILE A 31 -18.67 -4.29 18.23
N LEU A 32 -17.86 -3.76 19.15
CA LEU A 32 -16.48 -4.20 19.33
C LEU A 32 -16.39 -5.67 19.75
N GLU A 33 -17.17 -6.08 20.76
CA GLU A 33 -17.20 -7.46 21.24
C GLU A 33 -17.59 -8.45 20.14
N ILE A 34 -18.62 -8.12 19.35
CA ILE A 34 -19.04 -8.92 18.20
C ILE A 34 -17.94 -8.95 17.14
N GLY A 35 -17.30 -7.81 16.84
CA GLY A 35 -16.17 -7.75 15.91
C GLY A 35 -15.04 -8.71 16.32
N VAL A 36 -14.62 -8.69 17.58
CA VAL A 36 -13.61 -9.62 18.11
C VAL A 36 -14.09 -11.07 18.06
N ALA A 37 -15.32 -11.34 18.49
CA ALA A 37 -15.88 -12.69 18.52
C ALA A 37 -15.97 -13.28 17.11
N VAL A 38 -16.42 -12.50 16.13
CA VAL A 38 -16.52 -12.93 14.73
C VAL A 38 -15.14 -13.25 14.17
N LEU A 39 -14.14 -12.38 14.36
CA LEU A 39 -12.76 -12.65 13.94
C LEU A 39 -12.23 -13.97 14.53
N LEU A 40 -12.41 -14.17 15.84
CA LEU A 40 -12.01 -15.43 16.50
C LEU A 40 -12.75 -16.65 15.95
N ILE A 41 -14.05 -16.56 15.71
CA ILE A 41 -14.86 -17.66 15.15
C ILE A 41 -14.39 -17.98 13.73
N VAL A 42 -14.17 -16.97 12.89
CA VAL A 42 -13.69 -17.13 11.52
C VAL A 42 -12.30 -17.78 11.51
N PHE A 43 -11.39 -17.32 12.36
CA PHE A 43 -10.07 -17.93 12.54
C PHE A 43 -10.18 -19.40 12.97
N LEU A 44 -10.95 -19.69 14.03
CA LEU A 44 -11.15 -21.05 14.54
C LEU A 44 -11.76 -21.97 13.48
N PHE A 45 -12.71 -21.46 12.70
CA PHE A 45 -13.31 -22.19 11.59
C PHE A 45 -12.24 -22.61 10.57
N TYR A 46 -11.44 -21.67 10.08
CA TYR A 46 -10.35 -21.97 9.14
C TYR A 46 -9.30 -22.91 9.74
N PHE A 47 -8.96 -22.73 11.01
CA PHE A 47 -8.04 -23.60 11.73
C PHE A 47 -8.55 -25.04 11.81
N LEU A 48 -9.83 -25.24 12.13
CA LEU A 48 -10.44 -26.56 12.26
C LEU A 48 -10.56 -27.28 10.91
N ILE A 49 -11.03 -26.61 9.86
CA ILE A 49 -11.22 -27.26 8.55
C ILE A 49 -9.89 -27.59 7.86
N THR A 50 -8.82 -26.84 8.17
CA THR A 50 -7.48 -27.09 7.63
C THR A 50 -6.66 -28.02 8.50
N ARG A 51 -7.15 -28.47 9.66
CA ARG A 51 -6.39 -29.31 10.60
C ARG A 51 -5.83 -30.59 9.99
N SER A 52 -6.59 -31.22 9.09
CA SER A 52 -6.16 -32.46 8.42
C SER A 52 -5.11 -32.24 7.34
N ASN A 53 -5.00 -31.01 6.81
CA ASN A 53 -4.01 -30.62 5.81
C ASN A 53 -3.61 -29.15 6.05
N PRO A 54 -2.77 -28.88 7.06
CA PRO A 54 -2.49 -27.52 7.49
C PRO A 54 -1.77 -26.73 6.39
N PRO A 55 -2.07 -25.43 6.24
CA PRO A 55 -1.37 -24.59 5.28
C PRO A 55 0.12 -24.55 5.64
N LYS A 56 0.99 -24.54 4.63
CA LYS A 56 2.45 -24.41 4.83
C LYS A 56 2.85 -23.08 5.48
N ASP A 57 1.96 -22.10 5.44
CA ASP A 57 2.23 -20.72 5.79
C ASP A 57 1.13 -20.17 6.68
N ALA A 58 1.51 -19.63 7.84
CA ALA A 58 0.56 -19.04 8.78
C ALA A 58 -0.14 -17.79 8.22
N LEU A 59 0.46 -17.11 7.22
CA LEU A 59 -0.18 -15.98 6.53
C LEU A 59 -1.47 -16.38 5.81
N PHE A 60 -1.67 -17.68 5.55
CA PHE A 60 -2.95 -18.20 5.05
C PHE A 60 -4.13 -17.75 5.91
N PHE A 61 -4.02 -17.86 7.24
CA PHE A 61 -5.12 -17.55 8.15
C PHE A 61 -5.45 -16.05 8.13
N VAL A 62 -4.42 -15.19 8.07
CA VAL A 62 -4.59 -13.74 7.92
C VAL A 62 -5.32 -13.40 6.62
N PHE A 63 -4.92 -14.00 5.50
CA PHE A 63 -5.57 -13.73 4.21
C PHE A 63 -7.02 -14.23 4.18
N ALA A 64 -7.29 -15.38 4.79
CA ALA A 64 -8.64 -15.94 4.84
C ALA A 64 -9.57 -15.11 5.73
N GLU A 65 -9.09 -14.67 6.90
CA GLU A 65 -9.81 -13.79 7.80
C GLU A 65 -10.03 -12.40 7.18
N PHE A 66 -9.02 -11.81 6.55
CA PHE A 66 -9.17 -10.50 5.92
C PHE A 66 -10.04 -10.55 4.66
N SER A 67 -10.15 -11.70 4.01
CA SER A 67 -11.12 -11.91 2.93
C SER A 67 -12.57 -11.78 3.44
N PHE A 68 -12.84 -12.23 4.66
CA PHE A 68 -14.14 -12.05 5.31
C PHE A 68 -14.40 -10.57 5.63
N THR A 69 -13.39 -9.84 6.14
CA THR A 69 -13.55 -8.41 6.45
C THR A 69 -13.68 -7.54 5.19
N CYS A 70 -13.08 -7.93 4.05
CA CYS A 70 -13.30 -7.26 2.77
C CYS A 70 -14.77 -7.18 2.36
N VAL A 71 -15.57 -8.22 2.66
CA VAL A 71 -17.01 -8.20 2.37
C VAL A 71 -17.71 -7.16 3.26
N ILE A 72 -17.29 -7.03 4.53
CA ILE A 72 -17.79 -5.99 5.43
C ILE A 72 -17.43 -4.59 4.89
N ASP A 73 -16.17 -4.39 4.48
CA ASP A 73 -15.71 -3.12 3.93
C ASP A 73 -16.50 -2.74 2.67
N LEU A 74 -16.67 -3.69 1.74
CA LEU A 74 -17.43 -3.46 0.52
C LEU A 74 -18.89 -3.09 0.82
N THR A 75 -19.54 -3.83 1.73
CA THR A 75 -20.91 -3.52 2.17
C THR A 75 -20.97 -2.13 2.81
N SER A 76 -20.00 -1.78 3.65
CA SER A 76 -19.91 -0.45 4.28
C SER A 76 -19.85 0.65 3.23
N ALA A 77 -18.96 0.53 2.24
CA ALA A 77 -18.79 1.50 1.17
C ALA A 77 -20.08 1.68 0.34
N LEU A 78 -20.69 0.56 -0.07
CA LEU A 78 -21.92 0.56 -0.87
C LEU A 78 -23.12 1.18 -0.11
N GLU A 79 -23.21 0.94 1.21
CA GLU A 79 -24.25 1.51 2.06
C GLU A 79 -24.05 3.03 2.25
N TYR A 80 -22.81 3.49 2.45
CA TYR A 80 -22.52 4.92 2.58
C TYR A 80 -22.75 5.68 1.27
N ASP A 81 -22.56 5.05 0.11
CA ASP A 81 -22.92 5.63 -1.18
C ASP A 81 -24.40 5.48 -1.53
N GLY A 82 -25.20 4.79 -0.70
CA GLY A 82 -26.63 4.60 -0.91
C GLY A 82 -26.97 3.66 -2.07
N ILE A 83 -26.02 2.82 -2.50
CA ILE A 83 -26.24 1.78 -3.52
C ILE A 83 -27.04 0.62 -2.92
N ILE A 84 -26.81 0.32 -1.65
CA ILE A 84 -27.58 -0.63 -0.86
C ILE A 84 -28.10 0.05 0.42
N SER A 85 -29.07 -0.57 1.08
CA SER A 85 -29.66 -0.07 2.33
C SER A 85 -30.14 -1.23 3.20
N GLY A 86 -30.24 -0.99 4.51
CA GLY A 86 -30.79 -1.94 5.48
C GLY A 86 -29.83 -3.06 5.90
N VAL A 87 -28.53 -2.94 5.61
CA VAL A 87 -27.52 -3.96 5.99
C VAL A 87 -26.53 -3.44 7.01
N MET A 88 -26.15 -2.15 6.94
CA MET A 88 -25.09 -1.59 7.80
C MET A 88 -25.42 -0.18 8.34
N GLU A 89 -26.69 0.21 8.30
CA GLU A 89 -27.16 1.52 8.80
C GLU A 89 -26.82 1.76 10.27
N PHE A 90 -26.89 0.72 11.11
CA PHE A 90 -26.52 0.81 12.53
C PHE A 90 -25.08 1.33 12.69
N TYR A 91 -24.15 0.86 11.86
CA TYR A 91 -22.74 1.19 11.95
C TYR A 91 -22.47 2.65 11.58
N GLN A 92 -23.31 3.25 10.73
CA GLN A 92 -23.26 4.68 10.41
C GLN A 92 -23.64 5.55 11.60
N LYS A 93 -24.53 5.05 12.48
CA LYS A 93 -25.09 5.79 13.62
C LYS A 93 -24.26 5.60 14.89
N THR A 94 -23.86 4.37 15.20
CA THR A 94 -23.27 4.00 16.49
C THR A 94 -21.87 3.37 16.40
N GLY A 95 -21.47 2.90 15.22
CA GLY A 95 -20.20 2.21 14.99
C GLY A 95 -19.00 3.16 14.90
N GLU A 96 -18.67 3.60 13.68
CA GLU A 96 -17.50 4.44 13.41
C GLU A 96 -17.85 5.58 12.44
N PRO A 97 -18.09 6.81 12.95
CA PRO A 97 -18.57 7.93 12.12
C PRO A 97 -17.56 8.36 11.04
N TYR A 98 -16.29 8.03 11.23
CA TYR A 98 -15.21 8.32 10.30
C TYR A 98 -15.19 7.40 9.06
N LEU A 99 -15.85 6.23 9.09
CA LEU A 99 -16.05 5.42 7.88
C LEU A 99 -16.96 6.10 6.85
N GLY A 100 -17.83 7.01 7.29
CA GLY A 100 -18.67 7.79 6.39
C GLY A 100 -17.94 8.92 5.64
N THR A 101 -16.63 9.07 5.84
CA THR A 101 -15.84 10.06 5.10
C THR A 101 -15.51 9.55 3.70
N ALA A 102 -15.35 10.48 2.76
CA ALA A 102 -14.96 10.15 1.39
C ALA A 102 -13.69 9.30 1.30
N TYR A 103 -12.68 9.61 2.13
CA TYR A 103 -11.44 8.84 2.18
C TYR A 103 -11.70 7.39 2.61
N ALA A 104 -12.44 7.20 3.72
CA ALA A 104 -12.70 5.87 4.27
C ALA A 104 -13.59 5.02 3.36
N ILE A 105 -14.55 5.62 2.66
CA ILE A 105 -15.36 4.91 1.66
C ILE A 105 -14.49 4.39 0.52
N MET A 106 -13.60 5.23 -0.02
CA MET A 106 -12.67 4.81 -1.06
C MET A 106 -11.68 3.76 -0.59
N MET A 107 -11.20 3.87 0.65
CA MET A 107 -10.43 2.83 1.33
C MET A 107 -11.21 1.50 1.35
N CYS A 108 -12.46 1.52 1.82
CA CYS A 108 -13.29 0.31 1.91
C CYS A 108 -13.57 -0.32 0.53
N TYR A 109 -13.72 0.48 -0.54
CA TYR A 109 -13.77 -0.07 -1.91
C TYR A 109 -12.46 -0.74 -2.32
N TRP A 110 -11.32 -0.16 -1.97
CA TRP A 110 -10.01 -0.77 -2.26
C TRP A 110 -9.85 -2.10 -1.53
N ASP A 111 -10.21 -2.13 -0.25
CA ASP A 111 -10.15 -3.32 0.58
C ASP A 111 -11.11 -4.39 0.04
N GLY A 112 -12.36 -4.02 -0.20
CA GLY A 112 -13.43 -4.91 -0.69
C GLY A 112 -13.21 -5.49 -2.10
N ILE A 113 -12.40 -4.84 -2.94
CA ILE A 113 -12.17 -5.25 -4.33
C ILE A 113 -10.72 -5.71 -4.53
N ALA A 114 -9.76 -4.79 -4.39
CA ALA A 114 -8.37 -5.05 -4.73
C ALA A 114 -7.72 -6.01 -3.73
N HIS A 115 -7.85 -5.74 -2.42
CA HIS A 115 -7.33 -6.64 -1.40
C HIS A 115 -8.05 -7.99 -1.41
N PHE A 116 -9.37 -8.01 -1.57
CA PHE A 116 -10.12 -9.25 -1.69
C PHE A 116 -9.58 -10.17 -2.79
N ILE A 117 -9.38 -9.64 -4.00
CA ILE A 117 -8.79 -10.39 -5.12
C ILE A 117 -7.37 -10.86 -4.76
N MET A 118 -6.54 -9.99 -4.18
CA MET A 118 -5.18 -10.35 -3.76
C MET A 118 -5.18 -11.49 -2.74
N TYR A 119 -6.07 -11.47 -1.74
CA TYR A 119 -6.17 -12.53 -0.74
C TYR A 119 -6.51 -13.87 -1.37
N LEU A 120 -7.53 -13.92 -2.24
CA LEU A 120 -7.92 -15.15 -2.93
C LEU A 120 -6.77 -15.71 -3.77
N VAL A 121 -6.05 -14.84 -4.50
CA VAL A 121 -4.86 -15.25 -5.26
C VAL A 121 -3.75 -15.76 -4.34
N MET A 122 -3.47 -15.10 -3.22
CA MET A 122 -2.43 -15.55 -2.29
C MET A 122 -2.80 -16.88 -1.62
N ILE A 123 -4.06 -17.05 -1.22
CA ILE A 123 -4.61 -18.31 -0.69
C ILE A 123 -4.49 -19.44 -1.71
N SER A 124 -4.84 -19.17 -2.96
CA SER A 124 -4.64 -20.09 -4.10
C SER A 124 -3.19 -20.54 -4.19
N ARG A 125 -2.26 -19.57 -4.24
CA ARG A 125 -0.82 -19.82 -4.35
C ARG A 125 -0.28 -20.61 -3.16
N ILE A 126 -0.69 -20.30 -1.94
CA ILE A 126 -0.28 -21.05 -0.73
C ILE A 126 -0.78 -22.49 -0.80
N THR A 127 -2.03 -22.69 -1.20
CA THR A 127 -2.64 -24.03 -1.35
C THR A 127 -1.90 -24.86 -2.41
N ASP A 128 -1.57 -24.24 -3.54
CA ASP A 128 -0.83 -24.83 -4.66
C ASP A 128 0.68 -24.95 -4.41
N ARG A 129 1.18 -24.50 -3.25
CA ARG A 129 2.62 -24.45 -2.90
C ARG A 129 3.45 -23.64 -3.91
N LYS A 130 2.86 -22.61 -4.50
CA LYS A 130 3.51 -21.67 -5.42
C LYS A 130 3.98 -20.42 -4.68
N ALA A 131 5.05 -19.80 -5.18
CA ALA A 131 5.53 -18.54 -4.64
C ALA A 131 4.46 -17.44 -4.78
N TYR A 132 4.32 -16.63 -3.73
CA TYR A 132 3.39 -15.48 -3.70
C TYR A 132 4.06 -14.19 -3.17
N ARG A 133 5.37 -14.22 -2.86
CA ARG A 133 6.14 -13.12 -2.25
C ARG A 133 5.84 -11.76 -2.88
N THR A 134 5.83 -11.68 -4.20
CA THR A 134 5.58 -10.43 -4.94
C THR A 134 4.21 -9.82 -4.60
N ILE A 135 3.15 -10.62 -4.69
CA ILE A 135 1.78 -10.16 -4.38
C ILE A 135 1.67 -9.87 -2.88
N GLY A 136 2.28 -10.71 -2.04
CA GLY A 136 2.31 -10.49 -0.59
C GLY A 136 3.01 -9.20 -0.17
N LEU A 137 4.11 -8.82 -0.82
CA LEU A 137 4.79 -7.55 -0.53
C LEU A 137 3.97 -6.35 -0.98
N PHE A 138 3.34 -6.44 -2.17
CA PHE A 138 2.43 -5.41 -2.65
C PHE A 138 1.25 -5.23 -1.69
N TRP A 139 0.58 -6.33 -1.31
CA TRP A 139 -0.47 -6.33 -0.30
C TRP A 139 -0.02 -5.71 1.02
N ALA A 140 1.14 -6.16 1.55
CA ALA A 140 1.62 -5.70 2.85
C ALA A 140 1.89 -4.20 2.84
N GLY A 141 2.49 -3.65 1.77
CA GLY A 141 2.69 -2.22 1.64
C GLY A 141 1.39 -1.44 1.46
N SER A 142 0.47 -1.98 0.66
CA SER A 142 -0.84 -1.41 0.41
C SER A 142 -1.66 -1.27 1.69
N LEU A 143 -1.82 -2.36 2.45
CA LEU A 143 -2.59 -2.35 3.69
C LEU A 143 -1.88 -1.62 4.84
N SER A 144 -0.54 -1.70 4.93
CA SER A 144 0.21 -0.96 5.97
C SER A 144 0.06 0.56 5.79
N ALA A 145 0.18 1.06 4.55
CA ALA A 145 -0.01 2.47 4.27
C ALA A 145 -1.46 2.90 4.53
N ASN A 146 -2.41 2.08 4.08
CA ASN A 146 -3.85 2.28 4.30
C ASN A 146 -4.15 2.49 5.79
N MET A 147 -3.85 1.48 6.62
CA MET A 147 -4.17 1.50 8.04
C MET A 147 -3.38 2.56 8.81
N SER A 148 -2.13 2.83 8.43
CA SER A 148 -1.34 3.90 9.05
C SER A 148 -1.96 5.28 8.83
N VAL A 149 -2.38 5.59 7.60
CA VAL A 149 -3.02 6.87 7.27
C VAL A 149 -4.41 6.95 7.89
N PHE A 150 -5.17 5.86 7.88
CA PHE A 150 -6.51 5.83 8.47
C PHE A 150 -6.47 6.09 9.97
N ILE A 151 -5.67 5.34 10.73
CA ILE A 151 -5.55 5.50 12.19
C ILE A 151 -5.03 6.90 12.54
N ALA A 152 -3.94 7.34 11.91
CA ALA A 152 -3.37 8.65 12.20
C ALA A 152 -4.30 9.80 11.76
N GLY A 153 -5.04 9.63 10.66
CA GLY A 153 -6.01 10.60 10.18
C GLY A 153 -7.21 10.77 11.11
N ILE A 154 -7.73 9.68 11.68
CA ILE A 154 -8.80 9.75 12.70
C ILE A 154 -8.33 10.55 13.90
N VAL A 155 -7.15 10.23 14.44
CA VAL A 155 -6.60 10.85 15.65
C VAL A 155 -6.24 12.32 15.42
N ALA A 156 -5.66 12.65 14.27
CA ALA A 156 -5.23 14.02 13.96
C ALA A 156 -6.35 14.91 13.40
N GLY A 157 -7.41 14.33 12.88
CA GLY A 157 -8.51 15.03 12.23
C GLY A 157 -9.65 15.40 13.17
N LYS A 158 -10.74 15.91 12.58
CA LYS A 158 -11.94 16.35 13.31
C LYS A 158 -12.60 15.29 14.20
N TYR A 159 -12.30 14.00 13.98
CA TYR A 159 -12.84 12.88 14.76
C TYR A 159 -11.97 12.48 15.95
N GLY A 160 -10.83 13.15 16.19
CA GLY A 160 -9.91 12.79 17.27
C GLY A 160 -10.50 12.87 18.68
N SER A 161 -11.58 13.64 18.88
CA SER A 161 -12.34 13.71 20.13
C SER A 161 -13.49 12.70 20.24
N GLU A 162 -13.81 11.97 19.16
CA GLU A 162 -14.97 11.07 19.05
C GLU A 162 -14.54 9.63 18.69
N ILE A 163 -13.46 9.16 19.30
CA ILE A 163 -12.94 7.82 19.07
C ILE A 163 -13.88 6.78 19.69
N ARG A 164 -14.44 5.91 18.84
CA ARG A 164 -15.37 4.84 19.22
C ARG A 164 -14.60 3.57 19.62
N PRO A 165 -15.14 2.68 20.48
CA PRO A 165 -14.44 1.46 20.89
C PRO A 165 -13.96 0.57 19.74
N ALA A 166 -14.74 0.45 18.66
CA ALA A 166 -14.38 -0.32 17.46
C ALA A 166 -13.07 0.14 16.81
N PHE A 167 -12.67 1.41 17.03
CA PHE A 167 -11.40 1.99 16.54
C PHE A 167 -10.19 1.10 16.82
N TRP A 168 -10.15 0.46 17.99
CA TRP A 168 -9.01 -0.31 18.44
C TRP A 168 -8.74 -1.56 17.57
N LEU A 169 -9.75 -2.08 16.87
CA LEU A 169 -9.58 -3.16 15.91
C LEU A 169 -8.66 -2.76 14.76
N ASN A 170 -8.62 -1.48 14.37
CA ASN A 170 -7.76 -1.00 13.29
C ASN A 170 -6.27 -1.25 13.58
N PHE A 171 -5.84 -1.27 14.85
CA PHE A 171 -4.46 -1.63 15.19
C PHE A 171 -4.15 -3.09 14.90
N LEU A 172 -5.11 -4.01 15.07
CA LEU A 172 -4.93 -5.40 14.64
C LEU A 172 -4.72 -5.47 13.12
N PHE A 173 -5.54 -4.73 12.37
CA PHE A 173 -5.42 -4.63 10.90
C PHE A 173 -4.14 -3.93 10.43
N LEU A 174 -3.50 -3.12 11.27
CA LEU A 174 -2.16 -2.56 11.01
C LEU A 174 -1.04 -3.56 11.37
N LEU A 175 -1.16 -4.27 12.49
CA LEU A 175 -0.12 -5.18 12.97
C LEU A 175 0.06 -6.40 12.05
N MET A 176 -1.04 -6.94 11.51
CA MET A 176 -0.99 -8.10 10.62
C MET A 176 -0.22 -7.90 9.31
N PRO A 177 -0.43 -6.83 8.50
CA PRO A 177 0.38 -6.57 7.32
C PRO A 177 1.82 -6.18 7.67
N VAL A 178 2.08 -5.55 8.82
CA VAL A 178 3.46 -5.31 9.29
C VAL A 178 4.16 -6.63 9.60
N TRP A 179 3.50 -7.53 10.33
CA TRP A 179 4.01 -8.88 10.58
C TRP A 179 4.20 -9.66 9.28
N GLY A 180 3.26 -9.56 8.34
CA GLY A 180 3.36 -10.14 7.00
C GLY A 180 4.52 -9.57 6.21
N ALA A 181 4.75 -8.26 6.25
CA ALA A 181 5.91 -7.61 5.64
C ALA A 181 7.20 -8.16 6.23
N VAL A 182 7.37 -8.13 7.55
CA VAL A 182 8.58 -8.66 8.23
C VAL A 182 8.81 -10.11 7.86
N THR A 183 7.76 -10.93 7.89
CA THR A 183 7.81 -12.34 7.51
C THR A 183 8.26 -12.52 6.06
N LEU A 184 7.73 -11.73 5.13
CA LEU A 184 8.14 -11.80 3.73
C LEU A 184 9.57 -11.29 3.54
N PHE A 185 9.94 -10.12 4.08
CA PHE A 185 11.29 -9.55 3.94
C PHE A 185 12.38 -10.47 4.50
N THR A 186 12.12 -11.17 5.61
CA THR A 186 13.08 -12.09 6.24
C THR A 186 13.20 -13.44 5.54
N ARG A 187 12.20 -13.85 4.75
CA ARG A 187 12.27 -15.11 3.99
C ARG A 187 13.35 -15.06 2.92
N PRO A 188 14.10 -16.17 2.72
CA PRO A 188 14.96 -16.34 1.56
C PRO A 188 14.19 -16.09 0.26
N LYS A 189 14.87 -15.47 -0.70
CA LYS A 189 14.28 -15.20 -2.02
C LYS A 189 14.29 -16.48 -2.86
N ASP A 190 13.20 -16.74 -3.55
CA ASP A 190 13.05 -17.93 -4.42
C ASP A 190 13.96 -17.91 -5.67
N ARG A 191 14.73 -16.83 -5.88
CA ARG A 191 15.54 -16.60 -7.09
C ARG A 191 17.01 -16.43 -6.72
N PRO A 192 17.94 -16.86 -7.59
CA PRO A 192 19.36 -16.64 -7.37
C PRO A 192 19.67 -15.14 -7.30
N LEU A 193 20.38 -14.75 -6.25
CA LEU A 193 20.84 -13.36 -6.04
C LEU A 193 22.22 -13.09 -6.62
N ILE A 194 22.84 -14.13 -7.17
CA ILE A 194 24.15 -14.08 -7.80
C ILE A 194 23.96 -14.11 -9.32
N GLY A 195 24.47 -13.09 -9.99
CA GLY A 195 24.47 -12.98 -11.43
C GLY A 195 25.83 -13.39 -12.02
N GLY A 196 25.80 -14.06 -13.17
CA GLY A 196 26.98 -14.38 -13.97
C GLY A 196 27.28 -13.30 -15.01
N TYR A 197 27.72 -13.72 -16.20
CA TYR A 197 28.12 -12.84 -17.31
C TYR A 197 27.09 -11.74 -17.64
N ASN A 198 25.80 -12.07 -17.73
CA ASN A 198 24.74 -11.11 -18.07
C ASN A 198 24.59 -9.99 -17.02
N ALA A 199 24.82 -10.28 -15.74
CA ALA A 199 24.83 -9.27 -14.69
C ALA A 199 26.06 -8.37 -14.82
N GLN A 200 27.24 -8.96 -15.05
CA GLN A 200 28.46 -8.18 -15.28
C GLN A 200 28.33 -7.25 -16.48
N HIS A 201 27.78 -7.73 -17.59
CA HIS A 201 27.51 -6.92 -18.77
C HIS A 201 26.55 -5.77 -18.44
N ALA A 202 25.39 -6.06 -17.82
CA ALA A 202 24.41 -5.04 -17.45
C ALA A 202 24.98 -3.97 -16.50
N GLN A 203 25.85 -4.36 -15.58
CA GLN A 203 26.46 -3.46 -14.59
C GLN A 203 27.61 -2.62 -15.16
N SER A 204 28.23 -3.05 -16.26
CA SER A 204 29.26 -2.27 -16.97
C SER A 204 28.70 -1.08 -17.76
N MET A 205 27.39 -1.11 -18.05
CA MET A 205 26.71 -0.10 -18.86
C MET A 205 26.47 1.20 -18.07
N LYS A 206 26.97 2.32 -18.59
CA LYS A 206 26.65 3.66 -18.09
C LYS A 206 25.14 3.94 -18.22
N LEU A 207 24.60 4.81 -17.36
CA LEU A 207 23.16 5.12 -17.33
C LEU A 207 22.60 5.60 -18.68
N ILE A 208 23.37 6.38 -19.46
CA ILE A 208 22.93 6.87 -20.78
C ILE A 208 22.64 5.73 -21.78
N TRP A 209 23.29 4.57 -21.58
CA TRP A 209 23.05 3.35 -22.35
C TRP A 209 21.97 2.45 -21.74
N ARG A 210 21.30 2.92 -20.68
CA ARG A 210 20.15 2.30 -20.02
C ARG A 210 18.96 3.28 -20.07
N PRO A 211 18.38 3.55 -21.25
CA PRO A 211 17.41 4.64 -21.45
C PRO A 211 16.16 4.51 -20.55
N LEU A 212 15.70 3.28 -20.31
CA LEU A 212 14.59 3.03 -19.38
C LEU A 212 14.95 3.44 -17.94
N ASP A 213 16.15 3.09 -17.47
CA ASP A 213 16.62 3.48 -16.12
C ASP A 213 16.79 5.00 -16.03
N LEU A 214 17.26 5.66 -17.10
CA LEU A 214 17.36 7.11 -17.18
C LEU A 214 15.99 7.81 -17.06
N ILE A 215 14.98 7.35 -17.81
CA ILE A 215 13.62 7.88 -17.74
C ILE A 215 13.05 7.67 -16.33
N LEU A 216 13.24 6.48 -15.74
CA LEU A 216 12.76 6.19 -14.39
C LEU A 216 13.44 7.05 -13.33
N VAL A 217 14.74 7.34 -13.46
CA VAL A 217 15.43 8.29 -12.57
C VAL A 217 14.81 9.68 -12.68
N LEU A 218 14.54 10.18 -13.89
CA LEU A 218 13.89 11.49 -14.08
C LEU A 218 12.47 11.51 -13.49
N LEU A 219 11.68 10.46 -13.69
CA LEU A 219 10.34 10.32 -13.10
C LEU A 219 10.41 10.27 -11.58
N LEU A 220 11.36 9.54 -11.00
CA LEU A 220 11.57 9.50 -9.55
C LEU A 220 11.97 10.87 -9.00
N LEU A 221 12.85 11.61 -9.67
CA LEU A 221 13.22 12.97 -9.25
C LEU A 221 12.02 13.93 -9.30
N ALA A 222 11.19 13.84 -10.34
CA ALA A 222 9.94 14.60 -10.44
C ALA A 222 8.96 14.20 -9.31
N ALA A 223 8.80 12.90 -9.04
CA ALA A 223 7.98 12.40 -7.94
C ALA A 223 8.49 12.87 -6.58
N MET A 224 9.81 12.90 -6.37
CA MET A 224 10.43 13.44 -5.15
C MET A 224 10.14 14.93 -4.98
N ALA A 225 10.32 15.74 -6.03
CA ALA A 225 10.00 17.17 -6.00
C ALA A 225 8.50 17.40 -5.67
N PHE A 226 7.62 16.60 -6.27
CA PHE A 226 6.19 16.65 -6.01
C PHE A 226 5.83 16.24 -4.57
N THR A 227 6.49 15.21 -4.05
CA THR A 227 6.36 14.77 -2.65
C THR A 227 6.81 15.87 -1.68
N ILE A 228 7.92 16.55 -1.99
CA ILE A 228 8.43 17.66 -1.18
C ILE A 228 7.43 18.82 -1.16
N LEU A 229 6.91 19.22 -2.32
CA LEU A 229 5.91 20.28 -2.40
C LEU A 229 4.69 19.94 -1.54
N ARG A 230 4.12 18.74 -1.68
CA ARG A 230 2.95 18.30 -0.92
C ARG A 230 3.23 18.17 0.58
N GLY A 231 4.41 17.69 0.96
CA GLY A 231 4.85 17.63 2.35
C GLY A 231 4.96 19.02 2.99
N LEU A 232 5.55 19.98 2.28
CA LEU A 232 5.64 21.38 2.73
C LEU A 232 4.26 22.03 2.83
N VAL A 233 3.35 21.75 1.90
CA VAL A 233 1.95 22.19 1.98
C VAL A 233 1.26 21.61 3.20
N ALA A 234 1.47 20.33 3.50
CA ALA A 234 0.89 19.66 4.66
C ALA A 234 1.46 20.15 6.01
N LEU A 235 2.69 20.67 5.99
CA LEU A 235 3.33 21.36 7.13
C LEU A 235 2.96 22.86 7.22
N ASP A 236 1.97 23.32 6.44
CA ASP A 236 1.49 24.71 6.41
C ASP A 236 2.63 25.72 6.10
N SER A 237 3.55 25.36 5.18
CA SER A 237 4.67 26.21 4.76
C SER A 237 4.21 27.58 4.20
N PRO A 238 4.89 28.69 4.57
CA PRO A 238 4.53 30.04 4.10
C PRO A 238 4.98 30.33 2.66
N LEU A 239 5.63 29.40 1.98
CA LEU A 239 6.12 29.59 0.62
C LEU A 239 4.98 29.86 -0.37
N GLU A 240 5.17 30.84 -1.26
CA GLU A 240 4.15 31.23 -2.24
C GLU A 240 3.72 30.05 -3.12
N ALA A 241 4.68 29.24 -3.60
CA ALA A 241 4.40 28.04 -4.39
C ALA A 241 3.47 27.05 -3.66
N CYS A 242 3.63 26.87 -2.34
CA CYS A 242 2.76 26.02 -1.53
C CYS A 242 1.34 26.60 -1.44
N SER A 243 1.23 27.92 -1.24
CA SER A 243 -0.06 28.61 -1.17
C SER A 243 -0.83 28.56 -2.50
N VAL A 244 -0.13 28.73 -3.63
CA VAL A 244 -0.72 28.65 -4.98
C VAL A 244 -1.17 27.21 -5.25
N TYR A 245 -0.34 26.23 -4.93
CA TYR A 245 -0.68 24.82 -5.11
C TYR A 245 -1.95 24.44 -4.34
N LEU A 246 -2.00 24.78 -3.05
CA LEU A 246 -3.09 24.47 -2.15
C LEU A 246 -4.41 25.13 -2.56
N ARG A 247 -4.37 26.39 -3.02
CA ARG A 247 -5.59 27.12 -3.42
C ARG A 247 -6.10 26.70 -4.79
N ARG A 248 -5.20 26.46 -5.74
CA ARG A 248 -5.57 26.30 -7.15
C ARG A 248 -5.71 24.85 -7.56
N TYR A 249 -4.88 23.95 -7.03
CA TYR A 249 -4.81 22.56 -7.50
C TYR A 249 -5.47 21.60 -6.51
N GLU A 250 -4.98 21.53 -5.27
CA GLU A 250 -5.44 20.53 -4.29
C GLU A 250 -5.92 21.15 -2.97
N PRO A 251 -7.08 21.84 -2.96
CA PRO A 251 -7.69 22.34 -1.73
C PRO A 251 -8.08 21.20 -0.77
N TYR A 252 -8.16 19.97 -1.27
CA TYR A 252 -8.43 18.76 -0.49
C TYR A 252 -7.46 18.57 0.68
N LEU A 253 -6.22 19.06 0.58
CA LEU A 253 -5.24 19.01 1.67
C LEU A 253 -5.63 19.84 2.91
N LYS A 254 -6.64 20.71 2.80
CA LYS A 254 -7.24 21.46 3.91
C LYS A 254 -8.47 20.80 4.53
N ASP A 255 -8.89 19.63 4.05
CA ASP A 255 -10.08 18.96 4.58
C ASP A 255 -9.90 18.65 6.09
N PRO A 256 -10.86 19.04 6.96
CA PRO A 256 -10.79 18.83 8.40
C PRO A 256 -10.73 17.36 8.82
N VAL A 257 -11.03 16.40 7.94
CA VAL A 257 -10.84 14.96 8.23
C VAL A 257 -9.35 14.56 8.33
N ALA A 258 -8.43 15.42 7.93
CA ALA A 258 -6.97 15.27 8.01
C ALA A 258 -6.32 14.10 7.25
N TYR A 259 -7.05 13.08 6.78
CA TYR A 259 -6.50 12.00 5.95
C TYR A 259 -5.59 12.46 4.80
N PRO A 260 -5.99 13.39 3.91
CA PRO A 260 -5.14 13.82 2.81
C PRO A 260 -3.85 14.48 3.31
N ARG A 261 -3.92 15.27 4.39
CA ARG A 261 -2.75 15.91 5.01
C ARG A 261 -1.80 14.87 5.62
N VAL A 262 -2.33 13.95 6.43
CA VAL A 262 -1.58 12.87 7.09
C VAL A 262 -0.89 11.99 6.06
N MET A 263 -1.56 11.63 4.97
CA MET A 263 -0.98 10.88 3.88
C MET A 263 0.19 11.60 3.21
N MET A 264 0.09 12.92 2.97
CA MET A 264 1.22 13.68 2.41
C MET A 264 2.40 13.70 3.37
N LEU A 265 2.17 13.81 4.68
CA LEU A 265 3.25 13.71 5.67
C LEU A 265 3.83 12.29 5.72
N HIS A 266 3.01 11.26 5.63
CA HIS A 266 3.45 9.87 5.59
C HIS A 266 4.37 9.62 4.38
N LEU A 267 3.96 10.09 3.19
CA LEU A 267 4.79 10.02 1.98
C LEU A 267 6.02 10.92 2.07
N PHE A 268 5.94 12.08 2.71
CA PHE A 268 7.07 12.98 2.88
C PHE A 268 8.15 12.41 3.82
N PHE A 269 7.76 11.81 4.95
CA PHE A 269 8.72 11.27 5.92
C PHE A 269 9.23 9.87 5.58
N TYR A 270 8.37 9.00 5.01
CA TYR A 270 8.73 7.61 4.74
C TYR A 270 8.88 7.31 3.25
N GLY A 271 8.02 7.88 2.41
CA GLY A 271 8.05 7.65 0.96
C GLY A 271 9.21 8.37 0.26
N LEU A 272 9.50 9.62 0.60
CA LEU A 272 10.54 10.42 -0.03
C LEU A 272 11.95 9.80 0.13
N PRO A 273 12.39 9.36 1.33
CA PRO A 273 13.66 8.65 1.45
C PRO A 273 13.70 7.38 0.60
N LEU A 274 12.58 6.67 0.49
CA LEU A 274 12.49 5.43 -0.29
C LEU A 274 12.54 5.68 -1.81
N LEU A 275 11.91 6.76 -2.29
CA LEU A 275 12.07 7.25 -3.66
C LEU A 275 13.54 7.58 -3.96
N GLY A 276 14.22 8.25 -3.03
CA GLY A 276 15.66 8.52 -3.12
C GLY A 276 16.50 7.24 -3.13
N ALA A 277 16.14 6.24 -2.32
CA ALA A 277 16.76 4.93 -2.37
C ALA A 277 16.56 4.27 -3.74
N PHE A 278 15.39 4.37 -4.38
CA PHE A 278 15.17 3.82 -5.71
C PHE A 278 16.00 4.51 -6.79
N VAL A 279 16.19 5.83 -6.70
CA VAL A 279 17.16 6.54 -7.55
C VAL A 279 18.55 5.94 -7.35
N TYR A 280 18.99 5.80 -6.10
CA TYR A 280 20.27 5.16 -5.79
C TYR A 280 20.36 3.73 -6.37
N GLY A 281 19.31 2.92 -6.24
CA GLY A 281 19.28 1.54 -6.73
C GLY A 281 19.30 1.40 -8.26
N LEU A 282 18.81 2.40 -9.01
CA LEU A 282 18.94 2.45 -10.46
C LEU A 282 20.34 2.93 -10.92
N LEU A 283 21.01 3.74 -10.09
CA LEU A 283 22.35 4.25 -10.36
C LEU A 283 23.45 3.26 -9.95
N LYS A 284 23.26 2.55 -8.84
CA LYS A 284 24.27 1.65 -8.25
C LYS A 284 23.89 0.18 -8.48
N PRO A 285 24.78 -0.60 -9.11
CA PRO A 285 24.53 -2.01 -9.37
C PRO A 285 24.53 -2.85 -8.09
N GLY A 286 23.97 -4.06 -8.15
CA GLY A 286 24.00 -5.01 -7.03
C GLY A 286 23.03 -4.73 -5.88
N CYS A 287 22.10 -3.79 -6.07
CA CYS A 287 21.05 -3.46 -5.09
C CYS A 287 19.95 -4.53 -5.02
N THR A 288 20.28 -5.70 -4.48
CA THR A 288 19.37 -6.87 -4.38
C THR A 288 18.09 -6.59 -3.59
N TRP A 289 18.07 -5.58 -2.73
CA TRP A 289 16.91 -5.17 -1.94
C TRP A 289 15.82 -4.47 -2.79
N MET A 290 16.17 -3.96 -3.97
CA MET A 290 15.24 -3.25 -4.87
C MET A 290 14.01 -4.09 -5.21
N SER A 291 14.16 -5.41 -5.41
CA SER A 291 13.05 -6.29 -5.81
C SER A 291 11.86 -6.27 -4.86
N ASP A 292 12.15 -6.16 -3.55
CA ASP A 292 11.13 -6.28 -2.52
C ASP A 292 10.59 -4.92 -2.13
N TRP A 293 11.50 -3.96 -1.91
CA TRP A 293 11.12 -2.61 -1.51
C TRP A 293 10.31 -1.87 -2.58
N THR A 294 10.65 -2.04 -3.85
CA THR A 294 9.86 -1.43 -4.94
C THR A 294 8.47 -2.03 -5.03
N MET A 295 8.31 -3.33 -4.78
CA MET A 295 7.01 -3.99 -4.76
C MET A 295 6.15 -3.56 -3.56
N PHE A 296 6.77 -3.50 -2.37
CA PHE A 296 6.12 -3.00 -1.16
C PHE A 296 5.65 -1.56 -1.33
N PHE A 297 6.53 -0.68 -1.81
CA PHE A 297 6.19 0.72 -2.00
C PHE A 297 5.20 0.96 -3.14
N ALA A 298 5.22 0.15 -4.20
CA ALA A 298 4.21 0.21 -5.26
C ALA A 298 2.82 -0.08 -4.70
N GLY A 299 2.69 -1.06 -3.80
CA GLY A 299 1.44 -1.34 -3.08
C GLY A 299 0.96 -0.16 -2.25
N ALA A 300 1.86 0.40 -1.43
CA ALA A 300 1.59 1.57 -0.59
C ALA A 300 1.13 2.77 -1.43
N MET A 301 1.87 3.09 -2.50
CA MET A 301 1.56 4.23 -3.35
C MET A 301 0.22 4.04 -4.07
N THR A 302 -0.06 2.85 -4.61
CA THR A 302 -1.30 2.61 -5.36
C THR A 302 -2.52 2.82 -4.48
N GLN A 303 -2.49 2.31 -3.24
CA GLN A 303 -3.59 2.50 -2.29
C GLN A 303 -3.73 3.95 -1.86
N CYS A 304 -2.64 4.62 -1.50
CA CYS A 304 -2.67 6.03 -1.12
C CYS A 304 -3.23 6.90 -2.25
N GLN A 305 -2.81 6.67 -3.50
CA GLN A 305 -3.31 7.46 -4.63
C GLN A 305 -4.76 7.14 -4.98
N TRP A 306 -5.19 5.87 -4.86
CA TRP A 306 -6.60 5.51 -4.99
C TRP A 306 -7.47 6.29 -3.99
N ALA A 307 -7.11 6.24 -2.70
CA ALA A 307 -7.87 6.90 -1.65
C ALA A 307 -7.82 8.44 -1.76
N HIS A 308 -6.67 9.01 -2.17
CA HIS A 308 -6.53 10.45 -2.39
C HIS A 308 -7.39 10.95 -3.55
N ILE A 309 -7.25 10.34 -4.72
CA ILE A 309 -7.97 10.74 -5.93
C ILE A 309 -9.46 10.54 -5.68
N GLY A 310 -9.86 9.36 -5.23
CA GLY A 310 -11.26 9.06 -4.93
C GLY A 310 -11.83 10.02 -3.89
N GLY A 311 -11.13 10.22 -2.77
CA GLY A 311 -11.55 11.11 -1.70
C GLY A 311 -11.72 12.56 -2.18
N SER A 312 -10.79 13.06 -2.97
CA SER A 312 -10.82 14.43 -3.50
C SER A 312 -11.98 14.70 -4.48
N LEU A 313 -12.48 13.65 -5.15
CA LEU A 313 -13.55 13.73 -6.15
C LEU A 313 -14.93 13.33 -5.58
N HIS A 314 -14.94 12.63 -4.44
CA HIS A 314 -16.16 12.08 -3.88
C HIS A 314 -17.17 13.17 -3.48
N PRO A 315 -18.49 12.96 -3.72
CA PRO A 315 -19.54 13.86 -3.27
C PRO A 315 -19.60 14.14 -1.76
N ARG A 316 -19.03 13.26 -0.91
CA ARG A 316 -19.01 13.45 0.55
C ARG A 316 -17.90 14.41 1.02
N THR A 317 -16.92 14.70 0.17
CA THR A 317 -15.98 15.80 0.41
C THR A 317 -16.71 17.11 0.18
N THR A 318 -16.60 18.08 1.10
CA THR A 318 -17.34 19.34 0.95
C THR A 318 -16.82 20.13 -0.26
N ALA A 319 -17.71 20.81 -0.98
CA ALA A 319 -17.40 21.54 -2.21
C ALA A 319 -16.12 22.41 -2.16
N PRO A 320 -15.81 23.20 -1.10
CA PRO A 320 -14.59 24.02 -1.08
C PRO A 320 -13.27 23.22 -1.03
N PHE A 321 -13.32 21.94 -0.67
CA PHE A 321 -12.13 21.06 -0.62
C PHE A 321 -12.03 20.12 -1.81
N ARG A 322 -13.03 20.06 -2.71
CA ARG A 322 -12.93 19.26 -3.93
C ARG A 322 -11.99 19.90 -4.93
N ILE A 323 -11.44 19.08 -5.83
CA ILE A 323 -10.60 19.57 -6.91
C ILE A 323 -11.42 20.52 -7.81
N PRO A 324 -10.92 21.74 -8.10
CA PRO A 324 -11.58 22.66 -9.02
C PRO A 324 -11.70 22.07 -10.44
N ASN A 325 -12.85 22.26 -11.09
CA ASN A 325 -13.13 21.68 -12.41
C ASN A 325 -12.12 22.11 -13.49
N ASP A 326 -11.62 23.34 -13.41
CA ASP A 326 -10.60 23.88 -14.31
C ASP A 326 -9.23 23.22 -14.15
N MET A 327 -8.94 22.68 -12.95
CA MET A 327 -7.67 22.02 -12.64
C MET A 327 -7.78 20.48 -12.61
N PHE A 328 -8.98 19.93 -12.83
CA PHE A 328 -9.27 18.50 -12.73
C PHE A 328 -8.26 17.61 -13.46
N TRP A 329 -8.06 17.84 -14.76
CA TRP A 329 -7.19 16.99 -15.59
C TRP A 329 -5.71 17.11 -15.20
N TYR A 330 -5.27 18.28 -14.75
CA TYR A 330 -3.89 18.48 -14.30
C TYR A 330 -3.63 17.70 -13.00
N VAL A 331 -4.55 17.80 -12.04
CA VAL A 331 -4.43 17.10 -10.75
C VAL A 331 -4.55 15.60 -10.93
N LEU A 332 -5.52 15.13 -11.74
CA LEU A 332 -5.68 13.71 -12.01
C LEU A 332 -4.44 13.13 -12.71
N THR A 333 -3.96 13.78 -13.76
CA THR A 333 -2.77 13.31 -14.50
C THR A 333 -1.53 13.29 -13.60
N ALA A 334 -1.32 14.32 -12.78
CA ALA A 334 -0.21 14.37 -11.84
C ALA A 334 -0.28 13.22 -10.81
N ASN A 335 -1.45 12.96 -10.23
CA ASN A 335 -1.64 11.88 -9.28
C ASN A 335 -1.47 10.49 -9.92
N LEU A 336 -1.97 10.28 -11.15
CA LEU A 336 -1.79 9.03 -11.88
C LEU A 336 -0.34 8.77 -12.25
N LEU A 337 0.40 9.80 -12.72
CA LEU A 337 1.84 9.69 -12.98
C LEU A 337 2.63 9.41 -11.71
N TYR A 338 2.25 10.06 -10.61
CA TYR A 338 2.85 9.85 -9.30
C TYR A 338 2.61 8.42 -8.78
N ALA A 339 1.40 7.88 -8.98
CA ALA A 339 1.07 6.47 -8.69
C ALA A 339 1.85 5.48 -9.57
N ALA A 340 1.94 5.76 -10.88
CA ALA A 340 2.56 4.88 -11.85
C ALA A 340 4.08 4.76 -11.67
N THR A 341 4.74 5.83 -11.21
CA THR A 341 6.21 5.87 -11.10
C THR A 341 6.81 4.70 -10.32
N PRO A 342 6.44 4.42 -9.05
CA PRO A 342 6.98 3.28 -8.32
C PRO A 342 6.56 1.92 -8.90
N ILE A 343 5.39 1.83 -9.55
CA ILE A 343 4.95 0.61 -10.25
C ILE A 343 5.89 0.33 -11.43
N LEU A 344 6.22 1.34 -12.23
CA LEU A 344 7.14 1.21 -13.37
C LEU A 344 8.55 0.81 -12.91
N VAL A 345 9.03 1.34 -11.78
CA VAL A 345 10.29 0.91 -11.18
C VAL A 345 10.22 -0.55 -10.74
N ALA A 346 9.15 -0.96 -10.06
CA ALA A 346 8.95 -2.35 -9.64
C ALA A 346 8.91 -3.32 -10.83
N LEU A 347 8.20 -2.96 -11.91
CA LEU A 347 8.15 -3.71 -13.16
C LEU A 347 9.54 -3.80 -13.81
N ARG A 348 10.29 -2.70 -13.85
CA ARG A 348 11.65 -2.68 -14.38
C ARG A 348 12.58 -3.64 -13.62
N VAL A 349 12.51 -3.61 -12.29
CA VAL A 349 13.34 -4.47 -11.42
C VAL A 349 12.96 -5.93 -11.60
N TYR A 350 11.67 -6.23 -11.71
CA TYR A 350 11.18 -7.59 -11.85
C TYR A 350 11.49 -8.20 -13.23
N SER A 351 11.26 -7.45 -14.31
CA SER A 351 11.40 -7.94 -15.69
C SER A 351 12.85 -8.16 -16.13
N ASN A 352 13.79 -7.37 -15.60
CA ASN A 352 15.22 -7.55 -15.89
C ASN A 352 16.06 -7.34 -14.62
N PRO A 353 16.28 -8.40 -13.82
CA PRO A 353 16.92 -8.29 -12.51
C PRO A 353 18.45 -8.16 -12.59
N TYR A 354 19.08 -8.40 -13.74
CA TYR A 354 20.54 -8.59 -13.87
C TYR A 354 21.36 -7.43 -13.31
N PHE A 355 20.92 -6.19 -13.50
CA PHE A 355 21.61 -5.00 -12.95
C PHE A 355 21.65 -4.99 -11.41
N PHE A 356 20.65 -5.60 -10.76
CA PHE A 356 20.46 -5.55 -9.31
C PHE A 356 21.05 -6.76 -8.57
N LEU A 357 21.51 -7.80 -9.29
CA LEU A 357 22.11 -9.00 -8.70
C LEU A 357 23.52 -8.72 -8.17
N LYS A 358 23.94 -9.43 -7.12
CA LYS A 358 25.35 -9.43 -6.72
C LYS A 358 26.16 -10.21 -7.76
N ILE A 359 27.36 -9.75 -8.09
CA ILE A 359 28.30 -10.53 -8.90
C ILE A 359 29.26 -11.24 -7.95
N ALA A 360 29.41 -12.55 -8.10
CA ALA A 360 30.46 -13.28 -7.40
C ALA A 360 31.81 -13.04 -8.13
N PRO A 361 32.93 -12.88 -7.42
CA PRO A 361 34.23 -12.91 -8.04
C PRO A 361 34.42 -14.28 -8.71
N PHE A 362 34.83 -14.30 -9.98
CA PHE A 362 35.13 -15.57 -10.65
C PHE A 362 36.35 -16.24 -9.96
N PRO A 363 36.33 -17.56 -9.73
CA PRO A 363 37.53 -18.29 -9.31
C PRO A 363 38.65 -18.03 -10.33
N GLY A 364 39.74 -17.39 -9.90
CA GLY A 364 40.87 -17.01 -10.75
C GLY A 364 41.03 -15.52 -11.07
N GLN A 365 40.16 -14.64 -10.54
CA GLN A 365 40.24 -13.18 -10.76
C GLN A 365 41.02 -12.40 -9.68
N THR A 366 41.79 -13.09 -8.83
CA THR A 366 42.82 -12.45 -7.99
C THR A 366 44.00 -12.05 -8.87
N GLY A 367 44.03 -10.81 -9.35
CA GLY A 367 45.21 -10.25 -10.04
C GLY A 367 44.96 -9.45 -11.32
N LEU A 368 43.72 -9.19 -11.72
CA LEU A 368 43.43 -8.24 -12.81
C LEU A 368 43.17 -6.86 -12.21
N PRO A 369 43.98 -5.83 -12.53
CA PRO A 369 43.80 -4.50 -11.95
C PRO A 369 42.46 -3.93 -12.37
N ASN A 370 41.72 -3.40 -11.39
CA ASN A 370 40.55 -2.57 -11.64
C ASN A 370 40.92 -1.48 -12.65
N SER A 371 40.06 -1.24 -13.64
CA SER A 371 40.34 -0.31 -14.74
C SER A 371 40.63 1.13 -14.31
N GLU A 372 40.41 1.48 -13.04
CA GLU A 372 40.78 2.78 -12.47
C GLU A 372 42.27 2.91 -12.13
N GLU A 373 43.03 1.81 -12.02
CA GLU A 373 44.44 1.85 -11.64
C GLU A 373 45.40 2.03 -12.84
N LYS A 374 44.88 2.01 -14.08
CA LYS A 374 45.71 2.20 -15.29
C LYS A 374 46.04 3.65 -15.61
N ASP A 375 45.23 4.61 -15.19
CA ASP A 375 45.37 6.01 -15.64
C ASP A 375 46.31 6.87 -14.77
N THR A 376 46.73 6.39 -13.59
CA THR A 376 47.64 7.14 -12.70
C THR A 376 49.11 6.75 -12.81
N LYS A 377 49.44 5.64 -13.50
CA LYS A 377 50.82 5.10 -13.54
C LYS A 377 51.68 5.51 -14.73
N TYR A 378 51.17 6.31 -15.66
CA TYR A 378 51.90 6.70 -16.89
C TYR A 378 52.18 8.20 -17.02
N LYS A 379 52.12 8.99 -15.93
CA LYS A 379 52.39 10.44 -16.00
C LYS A 379 53.77 10.93 -15.57
N ASP A 380 54.62 10.07 -15.01
CA ASP A 380 55.98 10.46 -14.64
C ASP A 380 57.02 9.53 -15.29
N LYS A 381 57.46 9.91 -16.49
CA LYS A 381 58.78 9.55 -17.04
C LYS A 381 59.35 10.70 -17.84
#